data_AF-A0A497LZU6-F1
#
_entry.id   AF-A0A497LZU6-F1
#
_cell.length_a   1.000
_cell.length_b   1.000
_cell.length_c   1.000
_cell.angle_alpha   90.00
_cell.angle_beta   90.00
_cell.angle_gamma   90.00
#
_symmetry.space_group_name_H-M   'P 1'
#
loop_
_entity.id
_entity.type
_entity.pdbx_description
1 polymer ?
#
loop_
_entity_poly.entity_id
_entity_poly.type
_entity_poly.pdbx_seq_one_letter_code
_entity_poly.pdbx_strand_id
1 'polypeptide(L)'
;MSTTMKKPFYLRPPWNILFEFHKLEKLTPWNINIAYLLTTFLEEMERTGQIDFRASGVALDSSALIYLMKSKLLLKLEEPPPPKVQQEFLPPPLFLPLRHELTST
;
A
#
# COMPACT_ATOMS: atom_id res chain seq x y z
N MET A 1 46.26 8.64 1.02
CA MET A 1 45.65 7.45 1.64
C MET A 1 44.18 7.42 1.27
N SER A 2 43.85 6.78 0.16
CA SER A 2 42.48 6.63 -0.34
C SER A 2 41.74 5.62 0.52
N THR A 3 40.95 6.09 1.47
CA THR A 3 40.00 5.28 2.22
C THR A 3 38.97 4.72 1.24
N THR A 4 39.10 3.45 0.88
CA THR A 4 38.04 2.73 0.18
C THR A 4 36.82 2.69 1.10
N MET A 5 35.88 3.61 0.92
CA MET A 5 34.64 3.66 1.71
C MET A 5 33.83 2.39 1.43
N LYS A 6 33.99 1.39 2.30
CA LYS A 6 33.23 0.14 2.24
C LYS A 6 31.75 0.49 2.50
N LYS A 7 30.85 0.06 1.61
CA LYS A 7 29.41 0.29 1.80
C LYS A 7 28.97 -0.23 3.19
N PRO A 8 28.19 0.55 3.94
CA PRO A 8 27.68 0.11 5.24
C PRO A 8 26.80 -1.12 5.09
N PHE A 9 26.75 -1.94 6.15
CA PHE A 9 26.10 -3.24 6.10
C PHE A 9 24.60 -3.14 5.78
N TYR A 10 23.95 -2.10 6.28
CA TYR A 10 22.51 -1.85 6.18
C TYR A 10 22.03 -1.41 4.78
N LEU A 11 22.95 -1.13 3.86
CA LEU A 11 22.63 -0.93 2.44
C LEU A 11 22.64 -2.23 1.63
N ARG A 12 22.84 -3.38 2.29
CA ARG A 12 22.75 -4.70 1.69
C ARG A 12 21.40 -5.36 2.05
N PRO A 13 20.89 -6.28 1.22
CA PRO A 13 19.75 -7.10 1.59
C PRO A 13 20.05 -7.87 2.89
N PRO A 14 19.07 -8.01 3.80
CA PRO A 14 17.67 -7.62 3.64
C PRO A 14 17.33 -6.17 4.07
N TRP A 15 18.26 -5.45 4.73
CA TRP A 15 17.95 -4.16 5.37
C TRP A 15 17.84 -2.97 4.43
N ASN A 16 18.39 -3.07 3.21
CA ASN A 16 18.39 -1.97 2.24
C ASN A 16 16.98 -1.38 1.99
N ILE A 17 15.93 -2.18 2.14
CA ILE A 17 14.53 -1.73 2.03
C ILE A 17 14.16 -0.62 3.04
N LEU A 18 14.78 -0.60 4.23
CA LEU A 18 14.57 0.43 5.25
C LEU A 18 15.23 1.79 4.87
N PHE A 19 16.10 1.79 3.86
CA PHE A 19 16.86 2.98 3.46
C PHE A 19 16.55 3.45 2.04
N GLU A 20 15.80 2.66 1.26
CA GLU A 20 15.47 2.93 -0.13
C GLU A 20 13.98 3.28 -0.31
N PHE A 21 13.56 4.47 0.15
CA PHE A 21 12.17 4.94 0.12
C PHE A 21 11.48 4.86 -1.26
N HIS A 22 12.21 5.18 -2.34
CA HIS A 22 11.69 5.12 -3.72
C HIS A 22 11.29 3.70 -4.15
N LYS A 23 11.89 2.66 -3.54
CA LYS A 23 11.49 1.27 -3.79
C LYS A 23 10.25 0.88 -2.99
N LEU A 24 10.04 1.54 -1.85
CA LEU A 24 8.91 1.29 -0.95
C LEU A 24 7.56 1.62 -1.61
N GLU A 25 7.51 2.68 -2.43
CA GLU A 25 6.31 3.07 -3.18
C GLU A 25 5.85 2.00 -4.18
N LYS A 26 6.78 1.21 -4.72
CA LYS A 26 6.50 0.14 -5.68
C LYS A 26 6.15 -1.19 -5.01
N LEU A 27 6.42 -1.33 -3.72
CA LEU A 27 6.23 -2.56 -2.97
C LEU A 27 4.89 -2.53 -2.22
N THR A 28 4.26 -3.69 -2.09
CA THR A 28 3.07 -3.82 -1.22
C THR A 28 3.51 -3.77 0.25
N PRO A 29 2.97 -2.86 1.07
CA PRO A 29 3.39 -2.72 2.48
C PRO A 29 3.24 -4.02 3.28
N TRP A 30 2.28 -4.87 2.91
CA TRP A 30 2.00 -6.15 3.55
C TRP A 30 3.10 -7.20 3.39
N ASN A 31 3.90 -7.12 2.33
CA ASN A 31 4.99 -8.06 2.09
C ASN A 31 6.23 -7.76 2.95
N ILE A 32 6.22 -6.67 3.70
CA ILE A 32 7.36 -6.22 4.51
C ILE A 32 7.17 -6.65 5.96
N ASN A 33 8.03 -7.55 6.42
CA ASN A 33 8.14 -7.94 7.83
C ASN A 33 9.06 -6.97 8.57
N ILE A 34 8.48 -5.88 9.08
CA ILE A 34 9.20 -4.81 9.77
C ILE A 34 9.89 -5.33 11.04
N ALA A 35 9.21 -6.19 11.81
CA ALA A 35 9.76 -6.74 13.05
C ALA A 35 11.05 -7.54 12.77
N TYR A 36 11.01 -8.45 11.78
CA TYR A 36 12.18 -9.20 11.36
C TYR A 36 13.34 -8.30 10.90
N LEU A 37 13.04 -7.29 10.08
CA LEU A 37 14.07 -6.38 9.56
C LEU A 37 14.72 -5.56 10.66
N LEU A 38 13.95 -5.03 11.61
CA LEU A 38 14.48 -4.23 12.71
C LEU A 38 15.25 -5.09 13.71
N THR A 39 14.74 -6.27 14.08
CA THR A 39 15.43 -7.18 15.00
C THR A 39 16.78 -7.60 14.44
N THR A 40 16.83 -8.09 13.20
CA THR A 40 18.09 -8.50 12.56
C THR A 40 19.04 -7.32 12.33
N PHE A 41 18.51 -6.11 12.09
CA PHE A 41 19.32 -4.91 11.97
C PHE A 41 20.01 -4.56 13.29
N LEU A 42 19.28 -4.61 14.41
CA LEU A 42 19.83 -4.36 15.74
C LEU A 42 20.84 -5.44 16.14
N GLU A 43 20.53 -6.72 15.91
CA GLU A 43 21.43 -7.85 16.17
C GLU A 43 22.77 -7.70 15.44
N GLU A 44 22.75 -7.24 14.17
CA GLU A 44 23.99 -7.02 13.42
C GLU A 44 24.79 -5.81 13.91
N MET A 45 24.14 -4.74 14.36
CA MET A 45 24.84 -3.63 15.01
C MET A 45 25.51 -4.08 16.31
N GLU A 46 24.83 -4.90 17.11
CA GLU A 46 25.36 -5.45 18.36
C GLU A 46 26.54 -6.39 18.07
N ARG A 47 26.39 -7.31 17.10
CA ARG A 47 27.43 -8.25 16.68
C ARG A 47 28.69 -7.55 16.16
N THR A 48 28.55 -6.42 15.49
CA THR A 48 29.68 -5.64 14.96
C THR A 48 30.26 -4.65 15.99
N GLY A 49 29.58 -4.43 17.11
CA GLY A 49 29.96 -3.45 18.13
C GLY A 49 29.90 -1.99 17.63
N GLN A 50 29.25 -1.75 16.49
CA GLN A 50 29.18 -0.44 15.84
C GLN A 50 27.71 -0.01 15.72
N ILE A 51 27.25 0.73 16.72
CA ILE A 51 25.89 1.28 16.77
C ILE A 51 25.88 2.61 16.00
N ASP A 52 25.21 2.62 14.85
CA ASP A 52 24.99 3.84 14.05
C ASP A 52 23.59 4.41 14.35
N PHE A 53 23.52 5.34 15.30
CA PHE A 53 22.26 5.99 15.68
C PHE A 53 21.59 6.75 14.54
N ARG A 54 22.36 7.27 13.57
CA ARG A 54 21.78 7.96 12.41
C ARG A 54 21.08 6.97 11.51
N ALA A 55 21.71 5.83 11.24
CA ALA A 55 21.09 4.75 10.49
C ALA A 55 19.84 4.23 11.20
N SER A 56 19.89 4.07 12.53
CA SER A 56 18.72 3.69 13.34
C SER A 56 17.58 4.70 13.25
N GLY A 57 17.87 6.00 13.20
CA GLY A 57 16.86 7.04 12.99
C GLY A 57 16.16 6.92 11.63
N VAL A 58 16.91 6.65 10.57
CA VAL A 58 16.33 6.42 9.23
C VAL A 58 15.52 5.12 9.19
N ALA A 59 16.02 4.05 9.82
CA ALA A 59 15.28 2.79 9.95
C ALA A 59 13.97 2.98 10.75
N LEU A 60 13.98 3.81 11.79
CA LEU A 60 12.78 4.15 12.55
C LEU A 60 11.77 4.94 11.69
N ASP A 61 12.21 5.99 11.00
CA ASP A 61 11.36 6.82 10.14
C ASP A 61 10.72 5.99 9.01
N SER A 62 11.52 5.17 8.32
CA SER A 62 11.00 4.26 7.29
C SER A 62 10.01 3.25 7.87
N SER A 63 10.25 2.71 9.07
CA SER A 63 9.31 1.80 9.71
C SER A 63 7.97 2.47 10.02
N ALA A 64 7.99 3.72 10.49
CA ALA A 64 6.79 4.50 10.77
C ALA A 64 6.01 4.78 9.47
N LEU A 65 6.72 5.09 8.38
CA LEU A 65 6.11 5.27 7.07
C LEU A 65 5.40 4.00 6.58
N ILE A 66 6.03 2.83 6.72
CA ILE A 66 5.41 1.56 6.30
C ILE A 66 4.15 1.29 7.12
N TYR A 67 4.17 1.53 8.44
CA TYR A 67 2.98 1.39 9.27
C TYR A 67 1.87 2.36 8.86
N LEU A 68 2.20 3.61 8.56
CA LEU A 68 1.24 4.58 8.05
C LEU A 68 0.60 4.11 6.73
N MET A 69 1.39 3.55 5.81
CA MET A 69 0.87 2.98 4.57
C MET A 69 -0.08 1.81 4.83
N LYS A 70 0.26 0.90 5.75
CA LYS A 70 -0.61 -0.21 6.16
C LYS A 70 -1.93 0.30 6.72
N SER A 71 -1.90 1.25 7.65
CA SER A 71 -3.11 1.85 8.23
C SER A 71 -3.98 2.55 7.17
N LYS A 72 -3.38 3.30 6.25
CA LYS A 72 -4.11 3.95 5.14
C LYS A 72 -4.79 2.92 4.22
N LEU A 73 -4.14 1.80 3.93
CA LEU A 73 -4.75 0.74 3.13
C LEU A 73 -5.92 0.08 3.85
N LEU A 74 -5.77 -0.21 5.15
CA LEU A 74 -6.86 -0.74 5.97
C LEU A 74 -8.08 0.19 5.99
N LEU A 75 -7.86 1.50 6.14
CA LEU A 75 -8.94 2.50 6.14
C LEU A 75 -9.69 2.52 4.80
N LYS A 76 -8.97 2.46 3.66
CA LYS A 76 -9.60 2.40 2.34
C LYS A 76 -10.43 1.14 2.11
N LEU A 77 -10.10 0.04 2.78
CA LEU A 77 -10.86 -1.22 2.72
C LEU A 77 -12.17 -1.14 3.51
N GLU A 78 -12.24 -0.27 4.52
CA GLU A 78 -13.44 -0.05 5.34
C GLU A 78 -14.45 0.91 4.68
N GLU A 79 -14.00 1.74 3.72
CA GLU A 79 -14.88 2.66 3.02
C GLU A 79 -16.02 1.88 2.31
N PRO A 80 -17.29 2.28 2.53
CA PRO A 80 -18.42 1.59 1.92
C PRO A 80 -18.31 1.68 0.40
N PRO A 81 -18.68 0.61 -0.33
CA PRO A 81 -18.66 0.65 -1.78
C PRO A 81 -19.56 1.79 -2.27
N PRO A 82 -19.18 2.48 -3.37
CA PRO A 82 -19.99 3.56 -3.91
C PRO A 82 -21.40 3.03 -4.20
N PRO A 83 -22.45 3.84 -3.93
CA PRO A 83 -23.82 3.42 -4.17
C PRO A 83 -23.95 2.99 -5.63
N LYS A 84 -24.39 1.74 -5.85
CA LYS A 84 -24.70 1.27 -7.21
C LYS A 84 -25.75 2.22 -7.77
N VAL A 85 -25.41 2.94 -8.84
CA VAL A 85 -26.40 3.70 -9.61
C VAL A 85 -27.38 2.66 -10.12
N GLN A 86 -28.53 2.53 -9.48
CA GLN A 86 -29.63 1.76 -10.03
C GLN A 86 -29.99 2.49 -11.33
N GLN A 87 -29.64 1.89 -12.47
CA GLN A 87 -30.23 2.32 -13.72
C GLN A 87 -31.73 2.15 -13.53
N GLU A 88 -32.46 3.26 -13.46
CA GLU A 88 -33.92 3.26 -13.47
C GLU A 88 -34.32 2.45 -14.71
N PHE A 89 -34.81 1.24 -14.48
CA PHE A 89 -35.26 0.39 -15.57
C PHE A 89 -36.53 1.03 -16.13
N LEU A 90 -36.36 1.80 -17.20
CA LEU A 90 -37.48 2.31 -17.98
C LEU A 90 -37.96 1.15 -18.87
N PRO A 91 -39.11 0.51 -18.57
CA PRO A 91 -39.62 -0.53 -19.43
C PRO A 91 -39.95 0.06 -20.81
N PRO A 92 -39.78 -0.74 -21.89
CA PRO A 92 -40.21 -0.29 -23.22
C PRO A 92 -41.72 -0.01 -23.23
N PRO A 93 -42.19 0.94 -24.05
CA PRO A 93 -43.61 1.26 -24.14
C PRO A 93 -44.43 0.03 -24.52
N LEU A 94 -45.49 -0.24 -23.76
CA LEU A 94 -46.39 -1.36 -24.00
C LEU A 94 -47.43 -0.96 -25.05
N PHE A 95 -47.51 -1.72 -26.16
CA PHE A 95 -48.55 -1.52 -27.17
C PHE A 95 -49.88 -2.05 -26.64
N LEU A 96 -50.81 -1.14 -26.34
CA LEU A 96 -52.18 -1.50 -25.99
C LEU A 96 -52.89 -2.05 -27.23
N PRO A 97 -53.70 -3.11 -27.11
CA PRO A 97 -54.47 -3.63 -28.24
C PRO A 97 -55.42 -2.55 -28.75
N LEU A 98 -55.34 -2.24 -30.05
CA LEU A 98 -56.29 -1.35 -30.70
C LEU A 98 -57.67 -2.01 -30.72
N ARG A 99 -58.67 -1.36 -30.13
CA ARG A 99 -60.06 -1.75 -30.30
C ARG A 99 -60.58 -1.16 -31.61
N HIS A 100 -60.77 -2.01 -32.61
CA HIS A 100 -61.23 -1.64 -33.95
C HIS A 100 -62.72 -1.22 -34.01
N GLU A 101 -63.48 -1.52 -32.95
CA GLU A 101 -64.95 -1.40 -32.89
C GLU A 101 -65.51 0.04 -32.83
N LEU A 102 -64.68 1.09 -32.94
CA LEU A 102 -65.11 2.50 -32.76
C LEU A 102 -64.81 3.42 -33.95
N THR A 103 -64.34 2.90 -35.08
CA THR A 103 -64.19 3.70 -36.31
C THR A 103 -65.21 3.24 -37.35
N SER A 104 -66.47 3.60 -37.14
CA SER A 104 -67.49 3.64 -38.21
C SER A 104 -67.91 5.09 -38.36
N THR A 105 -67.33 5.78 -39.33
CA THR A 105 -67.82 7.06 -39.87
C THR A 105 -69.10 6.87 -40.64
#